data_AF-A0A177YA65-F1
#
_entry.id   AF-A0A177YA65-F1
#
_cell.length_a   1.000
_cell.length_b   1.000
_cell.length_c   1.000
_cell.angle_alpha   90.00
_cell.angle_beta   90.00
_cell.angle_gamma   90.00
#
_symmetry.space_group_name_H-M   'P 1'
#
loop_
_entity.id
_entity.type
_entity.pdbx_description
1 polymer ?
#
loop_
_entity_poly.entity_id
_entity_poly.type
_entity_poly.pdbx_seq_one_letter_code
_entity_poly.pdbx_strand_id
1 'polypeptide(L)'
;MNDDDRSESGALTAFLPFLGVLMGCVLGWFGATWAVRNAPDLLPIFAVPVKDRASIAPGPPIAYWLTWLVPPAIMYSVGALVLWRSRRGRAVVASFLIGFTLIYVGFASLWISLDTQGFSPS
;
A
#
# COMPACT_ATOMS: atom_id res chain seq x y z
N MET A 1 3.47 -28.75 33.04
CA MET A 1 3.37 -27.89 31.84
C MET A 1 1.95 -27.37 31.88
N ASN A 2 1.79 -26.13 32.38
CA ASN A 2 0.54 -25.59 32.89
C ASN A 2 -0.41 -25.21 31.73
N ASP A 3 -1.71 -25.40 31.94
CA ASP A 3 -2.74 -24.93 30.99
C ASP A 3 -2.73 -23.40 30.84
N ASP A 4 -2.26 -22.66 31.84
CA ASP A 4 -2.07 -21.20 31.80
C ASP A 4 -1.06 -20.78 30.72
N ASP A 5 0.09 -21.48 30.62
CA ASP A 5 1.12 -21.18 29.62
C ASP A 5 0.58 -21.36 28.18
N ARG A 6 -0.37 -22.29 28.00
CA ARG A 6 -0.98 -22.62 26.71
C ARG A 6 -2.06 -21.60 26.31
N SER A 7 -2.79 -21.06 27.30
CA SER A 7 -3.75 -19.98 27.13
C SER A 7 -3.07 -18.66 26.77
N GLU A 8 -2.03 -18.28 27.52
CA GLU A 8 -1.27 -17.04 27.29
C GLU A 8 -0.56 -17.05 25.93
N SER A 9 0.08 -18.17 25.58
CA SER A 9 0.70 -18.31 24.26
C SER A 9 -0.34 -18.29 23.14
N GLY A 10 -1.52 -18.89 23.31
CA GLY A 10 -2.63 -18.78 22.35
C GLY A 10 -3.13 -17.35 22.15
N ALA A 11 -3.34 -16.61 23.24
CA ALA A 11 -3.79 -15.21 23.21
C ALA A 11 -2.77 -14.28 22.54
N LEU A 12 -1.48 -14.41 22.87
CA LEU A 12 -0.40 -13.65 22.24
C LEU A 12 -0.28 -13.95 20.74
N THR A 13 -0.50 -15.21 20.35
CA THR A 13 -0.43 -15.63 18.94
C THR A 13 -1.57 -15.05 18.11
N ALA A 14 -2.73 -14.78 18.70
CA ALA A 14 -3.85 -14.11 18.03
C ALA A 14 -3.73 -12.58 18.06
N PHE A 15 -3.21 -12.02 19.15
CA PHE A 15 -3.09 -10.58 19.35
C PHE A 15 -2.00 -9.93 18.49
N LEU A 16 -0.86 -10.60 18.31
CA LEU A 16 0.25 -10.06 17.51
C LEU A 16 -0.11 -9.84 16.03
N PRO A 17 -0.80 -10.77 15.33
CA PRO A 17 -1.29 -10.52 13.99
C PRO A 17 -2.27 -9.34 13.91
N PHE A 18 -3.17 -9.20 14.89
CA PHE A 18 -4.13 -8.09 14.95
C PHE A 18 -3.40 -6.74 15.05
N LEU A 19 -2.42 -6.63 15.95
CA LEU A 19 -1.54 -5.46 16.01
C LEU A 19 -0.79 -5.24 14.70
N GLY A 20 -0.33 -6.32 14.06
CA GLY A 20 0.29 -6.27 12.73
C GLY A 20 -0.62 -5.59 11.72
N VAL A 21 -1.89 -6.00 11.61
CA VAL A 21 -2.88 -5.36 10.71
C VAL A 21 -3.01 -3.87 11.01
N LEU A 22 -3.23 -3.50 12.28
CA LEU A 22 -3.41 -2.10 12.67
C LEU A 22 -2.19 -1.24 12.31
N MET A 23 -0.99 -1.72 12.62
CA MET A 23 0.27 -1.04 12.26
C MET A 23 0.44 -0.95 10.75
N GLY A 24 0.07 -2.00 10.02
CA GLY A 24 0.03 -2.03 8.57
C GLY A 24 -0.89 -0.95 8.01
N CYS A 25 -2.12 -0.84 8.53
CA CYS A 25 -3.10 0.16 8.12
C CYS A 25 -2.56 1.59 8.33
N VAL A 26 -2.00 1.87 9.50
CA VAL A 26 -1.40 3.17 9.83
C VAL A 26 -0.28 3.49 8.85
N LEU A 27 0.62 2.55 8.57
CA LEU A 27 1.72 2.78 7.65
C LEU A 27 1.25 2.88 6.19
N GLY A 28 0.18 2.18 5.82
CA GLY A 28 -0.48 2.31 4.52
C GLY A 28 -1.00 3.72 4.31
N TRP A 29 -1.66 4.28 5.32
CA TRP A 29 -2.09 5.69 5.32
C TRP A 29 -0.92 6.66 5.23
N PHE A 30 0.14 6.47 6.02
CA PHE A 30 1.34 7.30 5.94
C PHE A 30 2.03 7.22 4.57
N GLY A 31 2.15 6.03 4.00
CA GLY A 31 2.71 5.84 2.67
C GLY A 31 1.88 6.54 1.60
N ALA A 32 0.55 6.46 1.70
CA ALA A 32 -0.35 7.08 0.73
C ALA A 32 -0.31 8.62 0.84
N THR A 33 -0.34 9.16 2.07
CA THR A 33 -0.21 10.60 2.30
C THR A 33 1.16 11.14 1.89
N TRP A 34 2.22 10.36 2.08
CA TRP A 34 3.54 10.68 1.53
C TRP A 34 3.50 10.72 0.00
N ALA A 35 2.87 9.73 -0.65
CA ALA A 35 2.78 9.70 -2.11
C ALA A 35 2.01 10.91 -2.64
N VAL A 36 0.86 11.26 -2.05
CA VAL A 36 0.09 12.47 -2.41
C VAL A 36 0.94 13.74 -2.31
N ARG A 37 1.70 13.90 -1.23
CA ARG A 37 2.52 15.10 -1.01
C ARG A 37 3.70 15.23 -1.97
N ASN A 38 4.18 14.12 -2.54
CA ASN A 38 5.36 14.07 -3.39
C ASN A 38 5.02 13.75 -4.85
N ALA A 39 3.75 13.45 -5.16
CA ALA A 39 3.32 13.16 -6.51
C ALA A 39 3.43 14.47 -7.32
N PRO A 40 4.10 14.46 -8.49
CA PRO A 40 4.07 15.59 -9.37
C PRO A 40 2.63 15.85 -9.83
N ASP A 41 2.21 17.11 -9.82
CA ASP A 41 0.87 17.50 -10.27
C ASP A 41 0.64 17.02 -11.71
N LEU A 42 -0.50 16.39 -11.94
CA LEU A 42 -0.93 16.02 -13.28
C LEU A 42 -1.50 17.25 -14.00
N LEU A 43 -1.04 17.46 -15.23
CA LEU A 43 -1.63 18.47 -16.10
C LEU A 43 -3.13 18.21 -16.32
N PRO A 44 -3.96 19.25 -16.49
CA PRO A 44 -5.41 19.10 -16.67
C PRO A 44 -5.83 18.20 -17.83
N ILE A 45 -4.97 18.02 -18.84
CA ILE A 45 -5.21 17.11 -19.97
C ILE A 45 -5.41 15.65 -19.55
N PHE A 46 -4.88 15.26 -18.38
CA PHE A 46 -5.02 13.91 -17.83
C PHE A 46 -6.41 13.61 -17.24
N ALA A 47 -7.23 14.64 -17.02
CA ALA A 47 -8.62 14.51 -16.62
C ALA A 47 -9.59 14.25 -17.80
N VAL A 48 -9.10 14.25 -19.04
CA VAL A 48 -9.88 14.00 -20.25
C VAL A 48 -9.74 12.53 -20.67
N PRO A 49 -10.80 11.85 -21.16
CA PRO A 49 -10.69 10.49 -21.67
C PRO A 49 -9.65 10.38 -22.79
N VAL A 50 -8.86 9.30 -22.82
CA VAL A 50 -7.77 9.11 -23.79
C VAL A 50 -8.25 9.24 -25.24
N LYS A 51 -9.45 8.73 -25.56
CA LYS A 51 -10.10 8.83 -26.88
C LYS A 51 -10.43 10.26 -27.32
N ASP A 52 -10.59 11.16 -26.35
CA ASP A 52 -10.99 12.55 -26.55
C ASP A 52 -9.78 13.51 -26.38
N ARG A 53 -8.62 12.98 -25.96
CA ARG A 53 -7.35 13.70 -26.03
C ARG A 53 -6.97 13.79 -27.50
N ALA A 54 -6.65 14.99 -27.98
CA ALA A 54 -6.01 15.15 -29.29
C ALA A 54 -4.87 14.12 -29.38
N SER A 55 -4.81 13.38 -30.50
CA SER A 55 -4.23 12.03 -30.70
C SER A 55 -2.74 11.81 -30.33
N ILE A 56 -2.12 12.74 -29.63
CA ILE A 56 -0.69 12.81 -29.29
C ILE A 56 -0.48 13.06 -27.78
N ALA A 57 -1.53 13.16 -26.95
CA ALA A 57 -1.34 13.45 -25.53
C ALA A 57 -0.54 12.32 -24.84
N PRO A 58 0.66 12.60 -24.31
CA PRO A 58 1.45 11.61 -23.60
C PRO A 58 0.68 11.08 -22.39
N GLY A 59 0.97 9.87 -21.92
CA GLY A 59 0.43 9.35 -20.66
C GLY A 59 0.98 10.12 -19.44
N PRO A 60 0.43 9.90 -18.23
CA PRO A 60 0.95 10.51 -17.02
C PRO A 60 2.46 10.25 -16.89
N PRO A 61 3.25 11.24 -16.41
CA PRO A 61 4.70 11.12 -16.34
C PRO A 61 5.11 9.90 -15.50
N ILE A 62 6.17 9.20 -15.91
CA ILE A 62 6.70 8.04 -15.18
C ILE A 62 6.97 8.36 -13.71
N ALA A 63 7.43 9.58 -13.42
CA ALA A 63 7.66 10.04 -12.06
C ALA A 63 6.41 9.96 -11.17
N TYR A 64 5.21 10.22 -11.71
CA TYR A 64 3.94 10.06 -10.98
C TYR A 64 3.74 8.62 -10.52
N TRP A 65 3.89 7.67 -11.44
CA TRP A 65 3.75 6.24 -11.14
C TRP A 65 4.82 5.74 -10.16
N LEU A 66 6.06 6.22 -10.31
CA LEU A 66 7.15 5.88 -9.39
C LEU A 66 6.84 6.34 -7.97
N THR A 67 6.26 7.53 -7.78
CA THR A 67 5.87 8.01 -6.45
C THR A 67 4.85 7.09 -5.78
N TRP A 68 3.89 6.56 -6.53
CA TRP A 68 2.92 5.56 -6.02
C TRP A 68 3.52 4.15 -5.87
N LEU A 69 4.63 3.84 -6.54
CA LEU A 69 5.27 2.53 -6.44
C LEU A 69 6.30 2.45 -5.30
N VAL A 70 6.90 3.57 -4.91
CA VAL A 70 7.97 3.61 -3.90
C VAL A 70 7.53 3.05 -2.54
N PRO A 71 6.40 3.50 -1.93
CA PRO A 71 5.98 2.96 -0.64
C PRO A 71 5.75 1.43 -0.63
N PRO A 72 4.97 0.84 -1.57
CA PRO A 72 4.81 -0.61 -1.59
C PRO A 72 6.13 -1.33 -1.90
N ALA A 73 6.97 -0.81 -2.80
CA ALA A 73 8.27 -1.43 -3.11
C ALA A 73 9.15 -1.57 -1.85
N ILE A 74 9.23 -0.52 -1.02
CA ILE A 74 9.97 -0.56 0.24
C ILE A 74 9.32 -1.58 1.19
N MET A 75 8.00 -1.53 1.37
CA MET A 75 7.31 -2.40 2.33
C MET A 75 7.41 -3.88 1.99
N TYR A 76 7.21 -4.25 0.73
CA TYR A 76 7.35 -5.64 0.30
C TYR A 76 8.80 -6.12 0.32
N SER A 77 9.78 -5.24 0.03
CA SER A 77 11.20 -5.60 0.14
C SER A 77 11.58 -5.89 1.59
N VAL A 78 11.20 -5.02 2.53
CA VAL A 78 11.44 -5.23 3.96
C VAL A 78 10.68 -6.45 4.46
N GLY A 79 9.40 -6.60 4.08
CA GLY A 79 8.58 -7.76 4.42
C GLY A 79 9.20 -9.06 3.94
N ALA A 80 9.66 -9.12 2.69
CA ALA A 80 10.33 -10.29 2.11
C ALA A 80 11.62 -10.63 2.86
N LEU A 81 12.45 -9.63 3.21
CA LEU A 81 13.67 -9.83 3.99
C LEU A 81 13.37 -10.42 5.38
N VAL A 82 12.34 -9.90 6.08
CA VAL A 82 11.95 -10.42 7.39
C VAL A 82 11.39 -11.84 7.30
N LEU A 83 10.56 -12.12 6.29
CA LEU A 83 10.01 -13.46 6.02
C LEU A 83 11.11 -14.48 5.69
N TRP A 84 12.16 -14.04 4.99
CA TRP A 84 13.32 -14.86 4.67
C TRP A 84 14.14 -15.17 5.93
N ARG A 85 14.37 -14.17 6.79
CA ARG A 85 15.19 -14.30 7.99
C ARG A 85 14.51 -15.06 9.14
N SER A 86 13.19 -14.94 9.29
CA SER A 86 12.45 -15.51 10.43
C SER A 86 11.15 -16.20 10.03
N ARG A 87 11.10 -17.53 10.24
CA ARG A 87 9.86 -18.32 10.04
C ARG A 87 8.81 -18.09 11.12
N ARG A 88 9.22 -17.68 12.34
CA ARG A 88 8.30 -17.47 13.48
C ARG A 88 7.51 -16.17 13.36
N GLY A 89 8.04 -15.17 12.64
CA GLY A 89 7.36 -13.88 12.44
C GLY A 89 6.38 -13.83 11.26
N ARG A 90 6.19 -14.94 10.53
CA ARG A 90 5.44 -14.93 9.26
C ARG A 90 4.01 -14.43 9.39
N ALA A 91 3.29 -14.85 10.44
CA ALA A 91 1.91 -14.45 10.66
C ALA A 91 1.79 -12.93 10.90
N VAL A 92 2.70 -12.35 11.69
CA VAL A 92 2.72 -10.92 11.99
C VAL A 92 3.10 -10.09 10.78
N VAL A 93 4.11 -10.53 10.01
CA VAL A 93 4.51 -9.82 8.78
C VAL A 93 3.43 -9.91 7.71
N ALA A 94 2.81 -11.08 7.55
CA ALA A 94 1.70 -11.25 6.61
C ALA A 94 0.50 -10.37 6.99
N SER A 95 0.10 -10.35 8.26
CA SER A 95 -1.02 -9.53 8.71
C SER A 95 -0.72 -8.03 8.57
N PHE A 96 0.51 -7.62 8.84
CA PHE A 96 0.99 -6.27 8.60
C PHE A 96 0.91 -5.87 7.12
N LEU A 97 1.44 -6.71 6.22
CA LEU A 97 1.38 -6.43 4.78
C LEU A 97 -0.07 -6.40 4.28
N ILE A 98 -0.97 -7.23 4.82
CA ILE A 98 -2.41 -7.17 4.49
C ILE A 98 -3.00 -5.82 4.88
N GLY A 99 -2.81 -5.37 6.12
CA GLY A 99 -3.32 -4.08 6.59
C GLY A 99 -2.77 -2.91 5.77
N PHE A 100 -1.46 -2.94 5.48
CA PHE A 100 -0.81 -1.95 4.60
C PHE A 100 -1.44 -1.94 3.22
N THR A 101 -1.58 -3.11 2.59
CA THR A 101 -2.07 -3.23 1.21
C THR A 101 -3.50 -2.72 1.09
N LEU A 102 -4.39 -3.12 2.01
CA LEU A 102 -5.80 -2.72 1.97
C LEU A 102 -5.96 -1.19 2.01
N ILE A 103 -5.28 -0.53 2.95
CA ILE A 103 -5.38 0.92 3.09
C ILE A 103 -4.64 1.63 1.95
N TYR A 104 -3.41 1.22 1.65
CA TYR A 104 -2.59 1.88 0.64
C TYR A 104 -3.22 1.77 -0.75
N VAL A 105 -3.61 0.56 -1.18
CA VAL A 105 -4.21 0.35 -2.50
C VAL A 105 -5.58 1.01 -2.59
N GLY A 106 -6.40 0.93 -1.54
CA GLY A 106 -7.70 1.61 -1.50
C GLY A 106 -7.55 3.12 -1.66
N PHE A 107 -6.64 3.72 -0.90
CA PHE A 107 -6.38 5.16 -0.97
C PHE A 107 -5.74 5.56 -2.31
N ALA A 108 -4.71 4.85 -2.77
CA ALA A 108 -4.04 5.13 -4.03
C ALA A 108 -5.01 5.04 -5.20
N SER A 109 -5.85 4.00 -5.25
CA SER A 109 -6.86 3.85 -6.30
C SER A 109 -7.86 4.99 -6.30
N LEU A 110 -8.34 5.40 -5.11
CA LEU A 110 -9.26 6.51 -4.97
C LEU A 110 -8.62 7.82 -5.42
N TRP A 111 -7.39 8.10 -4.98
CA TRP A 111 -6.70 9.35 -5.30
C TRP A 111 -6.31 9.44 -6.77
N ILE A 112 -5.74 8.38 -7.35
CA ILE A 112 -5.41 8.32 -8.78
C ILE A 112 -6.68 8.47 -9.62
N SER A 113 -7.80 7.90 -9.18
CA SER A 113 -9.10 8.08 -9.85
C SER A 113 -9.54 9.55 -9.81
N LEU A 114 -9.38 10.24 -8.68
CA LEU A 114 -9.68 11.67 -8.59
C LEU A 114 -8.76 12.52 -9.49
N ASP A 115 -7.46 12.25 -9.48
CA ASP A 115 -6.49 12.99 -10.31
C ASP A 115 -6.74 12.79 -11.81
N THR A 116 -7.31 11.65 -12.20
CA THR A 116 -7.63 11.31 -13.59
C THR A 116 -9.11 11.50 -13.94
N GLN A 117 -9.95 11.99 -13.01
CA GLN A 117 -11.42 11.99 -13.11
C GLN A 117 -12.04 10.63 -13.51
N GLY A 118 -11.38 9.53 -13.16
CA GLY A 118 -11.77 8.16 -13.52
C GLY A 118 -11.29 7.70 -14.89
N PHE A 119 -10.51 8.52 -15.61
CA PHE A 119 -9.94 8.20 -16.92
C PHE A 119 -8.49 7.74 -16.78
N SER A 120 -8.30 6.58 -16.16
CA SER A 120 -7.01 5.89 -16.16
C SER A 120 -6.65 5.43 -17.58
N PRO A 121 -5.37 5.48 -17.99
CA PRO A 121 -4.95 4.98 -19.30
C PRO A 121 -5.18 3.46 -19.37
N SER A 122 -5.97 3.02 -20.36
CA SER A 122 -5.99 1.64 -20.84
C SER A 122 -4.85 1.40 -21.81
#